data_AF-G0AIG6-F1
#
_entry.id   AF-G0AIG6-F1
#
_cell.length_a   1.000
_cell.length_b   1.000
_cell.length_c   1.000
_cell.angle_alpha   90.00
_cell.angle_beta   90.00
_cell.angle_gamma   90.00
#
_symmetry.space_group_name_H-M   'P 1'
#
loop_
_entity.id
_entity.type
_entity.pdbx_description
1 polymer ?
#
loop_
_entity_poly.entity_id
_entity_poly.type
_entity_poly.pdbx_seq_one_letter_code
_entity_poly.pdbx_strand_id
1 'polypeptide(L)'
;MQIVFYVIAIVVGGLFSYMIFGFSLLSGERFATYVGVFLGLAHLVTIIFSVKMAHKKNIGLAVLSLVSPAFLALACLTAFATSQNLLKADASDPQFLAACEHTGIQILHTPMTRVTSIGLDWGPGSGSVPKTVYRMGSGRQLDSFENSIPFQEMIVDSSIADVLVSHQASDPEEEKMAPRYQKLIVYTLTATDRRDGIKLATMTFAVDMAKRQACGANTKNTIDLGEFLRQATVFQGQNASPRQLPLIRDVALEVLETETYLPVRKISGDEWQNLAWDARRTDLCQKMAPQVSRGSLQRRFASDSTGTKRMVNRQGFMLCDSEGIWTGTYAGEFGKGKVELEKYTPEGELLYMVKFDEPSEIGWYHGGILNPTLRSQDGYLVFEWWNNNQSGSDREINRRMKVRFQEPLAITSLSR
;
A
#
# COMPACT_ATOMS: atom_id res chain seq x y z
N MET A 1 -49.49 38.49 3.90
CA MET A 1 -48.97 37.14 4.21
C MET A 1 -48.61 36.33 2.96
N GLN A 2 -49.48 36.27 1.94
CA GLN A 2 -49.23 35.43 0.74
C GLN A 2 -48.00 35.82 -0.10
N ILE A 3 -47.71 37.11 -0.25
CA ILE A 3 -46.50 37.60 -0.97
C ILE A 3 -45.20 37.12 -0.30
N VAL A 4 -45.19 37.02 1.03
CA VAL A 4 -44.02 36.60 1.80
C VAL A 4 -43.62 35.15 1.45
N PHE A 5 -44.59 34.26 1.28
CA PHE A 5 -44.32 32.87 0.88
C PHE A 5 -43.75 32.75 -0.54
N TYR A 6 -44.19 33.60 -1.48
CA TYR A 6 -43.61 33.65 -2.83
C TYR A 6 -42.17 34.13 -2.81
N VAL A 7 -41.87 35.19 -2.06
CA VAL A 7 -40.51 35.72 -1.92
C VAL A 7 -39.60 34.67 -1.29
N ILE A 8 -40.03 34.00 -0.21
CA ILE A 8 -39.25 32.93 0.42
C ILE A 8 -38.98 31.79 -0.56
N ALA A 9 -39.99 31.31 -1.30
CA ALA A 9 -39.82 30.22 -2.25
C ALA A 9 -38.86 30.57 -3.40
N ILE A 10 -38.94 31.79 -3.94
CA ILE A 10 -38.02 32.30 -4.98
C ILE A 10 -36.59 32.37 -4.44
N VAL A 11 -36.39 32.92 -3.24
CA VAL A 11 -35.06 33.05 -2.62
C VAL A 11 -34.45 31.67 -2.37
N VAL A 12 -35.21 30.74 -1.81
CA VAL A 12 -34.76 29.37 -1.54
C VAL A 12 -34.44 28.63 -2.85
N GLY A 13 -35.33 28.66 -3.83
CA GLY A 13 -35.11 28.02 -5.15
C GLY A 13 -33.91 28.62 -5.90
N GLY A 14 -33.74 29.94 -5.83
CA GLY A 14 -32.59 30.65 -6.38
C GLY A 14 -31.27 30.25 -5.71
N LEU A 15 -31.25 30.16 -4.37
CA LEU A 15 -30.07 29.75 -3.61
C LEU A 15 -29.65 28.31 -3.92
N PHE A 16 -30.59 27.37 -4.00
CA PHE A 16 -30.29 26.00 -4.42
C PHE A 16 -29.75 25.93 -5.85
N SER A 17 -30.32 26.71 -6.77
CA SER A 17 -29.85 26.76 -8.16
C SER A 17 -28.44 27.34 -8.27
N TYR A 18 -28.14 28.36 -7.47
CA TYR A 18 -26.81 28.95 -7.38
C TYR A 18 -25.78 27.95 -6.83
N MET A 19 -26.12 27.21 -5.77
CA MET A 19 -25.24 26.16 -5.23
C MET A 19 -24.97 25.06 -6.27
N ILE A 20 -26.02 24.57 -6.95
CA ILE A 20 -25.88 23.56 -8.01
C ILE A 20 -24.97 24.06 -9.14
N PHE A 21 -25.14 25.31 -9.56
CA PHE A 21 -24.28 25.91 -10.57
C PHE A 21 -22.83 26.10 -10.08
N GLY A 22 -22.64 26.47 -8.81
CA GLY A 22 -21.32 26.54 -8.20
C GLY A 22 -20.61 25.17 -8.21
N PHE A 23 -21.31 24.10 -7.85
CA PHE A 23 -20.75 22.74 -7.91
C PHE A 23 -20.48 22.26 -9.34
N SER A 24 -21.29 22.68 -10.32
CA SER A 24 -21.06 22.30 -11.72
C SER A 24 -19.83 22.99 -12.30
N LEU A 25 -19.54 24.24 -11.92
CA LEU A 25 -18.29 24.94 -12.27
C LEU A 25 -17.05 24.18 -11.79
N LEU A 26 -17.10 23.59 -10.59
CA LEU A 26 -16.01 22.78 -10.04
C LEU A 26 -15.78 21.47 -10.83
N SER A 27 -16.79 21.01 -11.58
CA SER A 27 -16.73 19.76 -12.35
C SER A 27 -16.32 19.98 -13.82
N GLY A 28 -16.19 21.23 -14.27
CA GLY A 28 -15.70 21.61 -15.60
C GLY A 28 -16.65 22.49 -16.41
N GLU A 29 -16.08 23.32 -17.29
CA GLU A 29 -16.80 24.38 -18.02
C GLU A 29 -17.95 23.85 -18.90
N ARG A 30 -17.73 22.77 -19.66
CA ARG A 30 -18.78 22.17 -20.50
C ARG A 30 -19.96 21.67 -19.66
N PHE A 31 -19.67 21.06 -18.52
CA PHE A 31 -20.69 20.55 -17.61
C PHE A 31 -21.47 21.70 -16.97
N ALA A 32 -20.79 22.76 -16.54
CA ALA A 32 -21.43 23.96 -16.02
C ALA A 32 -22.38 24.60 -17.04
N THR A 33 -21.97 24.67 -18.31
CA THR A 33 -22.82 25.18 -19.40
C THR A 33 -24.09 24.35 -19.57
N TYR A 34 -23.99 23.02 -19.61
CA TYR A 34 -25.20 22.17 -19.69
C TYR A 34 -26.12 22.37 -18.50
N VAL A 35 -25.58 22.33 -17.27
CA VAL A 35 -26.35 22.52 -16.04
C VAL A 35 -27.02 23.90 -16.00
N GLY A 36 -26.30 24.95 -16.41
CA GLY A 36 -26.83 26.32 -16.50
C GLY A 36 -28.00 26.44 -17.47
N VAL A 37 -27.89 25.86 -18.67
CA VAL A 37 -28.98 25.85 -19.67
C VAL A 37 -30.21 25.10 -19.14
N PHE A 38 -30.03 23.92 -18.55
CA PHE A 38 -31.14 23.15 -17.97
C PHE A 38 -31.81 23.86 -16.79
N LEU A 39 -31.04 24.47 -15.89
CA LEU A 39 -31.57 25.28 -14.79
C LEU A 39 -32.35 26.49 -15.32
N GLY A 40 -31.82 27.20 -16.32
CA GLY A 40 -32.50 28.33 -16.95
C GLY A 40 -33.85 27.95 -17.57
N LEU A 41 -33.90 26.84 -18.30
CA LEU A 41 -35.14 26.31 -18.88
C LEU A 41 -36.13 25.86 -17.79
N ALA A 42 -35.66 25.19 -16.73
CA ALA A 42 -36.51 24.76 -15.62
C ALA A 42 -37.14 25.96 -14.90
N HIS A 43 -36.37 27.03 -14.65
CA HIS A 43 -36.89 28.27 -14.08
C HIS A 43 -37.93 28.94 -14.97
N LEU A 44 -37.69 28.99 -16.28
CA LEU A 44 -38.64 29.57 -17.23
C LEU A 44 -39.98 28.82 -17.24
N VAL A 45 -39.95 27.48 -17.26
CA VAL A 45 -41.15 26.64 -17.17
C VAL A 45 -41.90 26.86 -15.85
N THR A 46 -41.17 26.92 -14.74
CA THR A 46 -41.75 27.14 -13.41
C THR A 46 -42.38 28.53 -13.28
N ILE A 47 -41.76 29.57 -13.83
CA ILE A 47 -42.34 30.92 -13.84
C ILE A 47 -43.66 30.93 -14.62
N ILE A 48 -43.67 30.36 -15.84
CA ILE A 48 -44.88 30.27 -16.67
C ILE A 48 -46.00 29.51 -15.94
N PHE A 49 -45.66 28.38 -15.31
CA PHE A 49 -46.61 27.57 -14.55
C PHE A 49 -47.13 28.30 -13.31
N SER A 50 -46.26 28.98 -12.57
CA SER A 50 -46.61 29.77 -11.38
C SER A 50 -47.59 30.89 -11.73
N VAL A 51 -47.33 31.63 -12.82
CA VAL A 51 -48.23 32.68 -13.33
C VAL A 51 -49.60 32.09 -13.68
N LYS A 52 -49.63 30.97 -14.40
CA LYS A 52 -50.88 30.30 -14.79
C LYS A 52 -51.68 29.80 -13.58
N MET A 53 -51.02 29.28 -12.55
CA MET A 53 -51.67 28.79 -11.32
C MET A 53 -52.12 29.93 -10.40
N ALA A 54 -51.36 31.02 -10.33
CA ALA A 54 -51.75 32.23 -9.62
C ALA A 54 -53.05 32.82 -10.20
N HIS A 55 -53.19 32.85 -11.53
CA HIS A 55 -54.44 33.26 -12.19
C HIS A 55 -55.65 32.37 -11.84
N LYS A 56 -55.42 31.08 -11.56
CA LYS A 56 -56.45 30.13 -11.11
C LYS A 56 -56.73 30.19 -9.60
N LYS A 57 -56.15 31.16 -8.88
CA LYS A 57 -56.23 31.32 -7.41
C LYS A 57 -55.74 30.09 -6.62
N ASN A 58 -54.96 29.19 -7.23
CA ASN A 58 -54.42 28.01 -6.56
C ASN A 58 -52.98 28.29 -6.08
N ILE A 59 -52.91 29.03 -4.97
CA ILE A 59 -51.66 29.58 -4.42
C ILE A 59 -50.72 28.50 -3.91
N GLY A 60 -51.25 27.40 -3.35
CA GLY A 60 -50.44 26.28 -2.85
C GLY A 60 -49.62 25.62 -3.96
N LEU A 61 -50.24 25.40 -5.12
CA LEU A 61 -49.55 24.82 -6.29
C LEU A 61 -48.54 25.77 -6.93
N ALA A 62 -48.81 27.08 -6.92
CA ALA A 62 -47.86 28.08 -7.40
C ALA A 62 -46.60 28.14 -6.52
N VAL A 63 -46.75 28.12 -5.19
CA VAL A 63 -45.61 28.08 -4.25
C VAL A 63 -44.83 26.76 -4.36
N LEU A 64 -45.51 25.62 -4.46
CA LEU A 64 -44.85 24.32 -4.62
C LEU A 64 -44.05 24.23 -5.93
N SER A 65 -44.55 24.85 -7.00
CA SER A 65 -43.86 24.86 -8.29
C SER A 65 -42.55 25.66 -8.27
N LEU A 66 -42.41 26.66 -7.39
CA LEU A 66 -41.19 27.46 -7.25
C LEU A 66 -40.04 26.70 -6.59
N VAL A 67 -40.33 25.60 -5.89
CA VAL A 67 -39.32 24.74 -5.25
C VAL A 67 -38.90 23.58 -6.18
N SER A 68 -39.70 23.25 -7.20
CA SER A 68 -39.47 22.09 -8.09
C SER A 68 -38.25 22.15 -9.02
N PRO A 69 -37.76 23.33 -9.51
CA PRO A 69 -36.61 23.38 -10.42
C PRO A 69 -35.34 22.76 -9.84
N ALA A 70 -35.10 22.96 -8.54
CA ALA A 70 -33.93 22.42 -7.86
C ALA A 70 -33.98 20.88 -7.78
N PHE A 71 -35.15 20.31 -7.51
CA PHE A 71 -35.33 18.86 -7.46
C PHE A 71 -35.24 18.20 -8.83
N LEU A 72 -35.82 18.82 -9.87
CA LEU A 72 -35.70 18.34 -11.24
C LEU A 72 -34.25 18.44 -11.74
N ALA A 73 -33.56 19.55 -11.44
CA ALA A 73 -32.15 19.70 -11.77
C ALA A 73 -31.28 18.66 -11.04
N LEU A 74 -31.55 18.41 -9.75
CA LEU A 74 -30.85 17.40 -8.98
C LEU A 74 -31.10 15.98 -9.53
N ALA A 75 -32.34 15.64 -9.89
CA ALA A 75 -32.68 14.35 -10.49
C ALA A 75 -32.04 14.17 -11.88
N CYS A 76 -32.01 15.22 -12.71
CA CYS A 76 -31.31 15.18 -13.99
C CYS A 76 -29.80 15.06 -13.81
N LEU A 77 -29.23 15.72 -12.79
CA LEU A 77 -27.81 15.62 -12.46
C LEU A 77 -27.43 14.23 -11.97
N THR A 78 -28.22 13.63 -11.09
CA THR A 78 -27.98 12.25 -10.63
C THR A 78 -28.15 11.26 -11.77
N ALA A 79 -29.17 11.42 -12.62
CA ALA A 79 -29.37 10.61 -13.82
C ALA A 79 -28.23 10.78 -14.84
N PHE A 80 -27.70 11.99 -15.03
CA PHE A 80 -26.58 12.25 -15.92
C PHE A 80 -25.25 11.73 -15.36
N ALA A 81 -25.01 11.90 -14.06
CA ALA A 81 -23.81 11.35 -13.41
C ALA A 81 -23.82 9.82 -13.46
N THR A 82 -24.97 9.19 -13.19
CA THR A 82 -25.13 7.73 -13.36
C THR A 82 -25.02 7.31 -14.82
N SER A 83 -25.60 8.05 -15.78
CA SER A 83 -25.49 7.70 -17.20
C SER A 83 -24.09 7.89 -17.77
N GLN A 84 -23.33 8.91 -17.33
CA GLN A 84 -21.91 9.06 -17.68
C GLN A 84 -21.08 7.89 -17.17
N ASN A 85 -21.35 7.44 -15.95
CA ASN A 85 -20.66 6.27 -15.39
C ASN A 85 -21.03 4.99 -16.14
N LEU A 86 -22.30 4.84 -16.55
CA LEU A 86 -22.76 3.71 -17.36
C LEU A 86 -22.19 3.74 -18.79
N LEU A 87 -22.18 4.91 -19.45
CA LEU A 87 -21.68 5.08 -20.81
C LEU A 87 -20.15 4.94 -20.90
N LYS A 88 -19.42 5.34 -19.86
CA LYS A 88 -17.97 5.11 -19.77
C LYS A 88 -17.63 3.64 -19.45
N ALA A 89 -18.55 2.90 -18.83
CA ALA A 89 -18.34 1.49 -18.52
C ALA A 89 -18.49 0.58 -19.73
N ASP A 90 -19.30 0.96 -20.74
CA ASP A 90 -19.73 0.00 -21.77
C ASP A 90 -18.91 0.06 -23.08
N ALA A 91 -18.32 1.21 -23.44
CA ALA A 91 -17.50 1.31 -24.64
C ALA A 91 -16.03 0.95 -24.35
N SER A 92 -15.78 -0.32 -24.02
CA SER A 92 -14.40 -0.81 -23.99
C SER A 92 -13.75 -0.63 -25.36
N ASP A 93 -12.52 -0.10 -25.36
CA ASP A 93 -11.75 0.09 -26.59
C ASP A 93 -11.64 -1.25 -27.35
N PRO A 94 -11.93 -1.31 -28.66
CA PRO A 94 -11.72 -2.52 -29.45
C PRO A 94 -10.30 -3.08 -29.30
N GLN A 95 -9.28 -2.23 -29.13
CA GLN A 95 -7.90 -2.68 -28.88
C GLN A 95 -7.75 -3.36 -27.53
N PHE A 96 -8.42 -2.85 -26.49
CA PHE A 96 -8.44 -3.47 -25.16
C PHE A 96 -9.17 -4.81 -25.20
N LEU A 97 -10.33 -4.88 -25.88
CA LEU A 97 -11.08 -6.13 -26.04
C LEU A 97 -10.24 -7.19 -26.76
N ALA A 98 -9.55 -6.82 -27.85
CA ALA A 98 -8.65 -7.71 -28.57
C ALA A 98 -7.49 -8.19 -27.69
N ALA A 99 -6.88 -7.30 -26.90
CA ALA A 99 -5.84 -7.67 -25.95
C ALA A 99 -6.34 -8.70 -24.92
N CYS A 100 -7.60 -8.60 -24.49
CA CYS A 100 -8.19 -9.52 -23.52
C CYS A 100 -8.41 -10.95 -24.04
N GLU A 101 -8.50 -11.17 -25.35
CA GLU A 101 -8.76 -12.49 -25.94
C GLU A 101 -7.63 -13.50 -25.67
N HIS A 102 -6.41 -13.01 -25.46
CA HIS A 102 -5.22 -13.83 -25.21
C HIS A 102 -4.72 -13.77 -23.76
N THR A 103 -5.55 -13.27 -22.84
CA THR A 103 -5.19 -13.19 -21.42
C THR A 103 -5.53 -14.47 -20.65
N GLY A 104 -4.78 -14.75 -19.59
CA GLY A 104 -4.95 -15.92 -18.74
C GLY A 104 -3.62 -16.55 -18.34
N ILE A 105 -3.72 -17.62 -17.54
CA ILE A 105 -2.60 -18.46 -17.17
C ILE A 105 -2.57 -19.70 -18.08
N GLN A 106 -1.38 -20.06 -18.54
CA GLN A 106 -1.11 -21.34 -19.19
C GLN A 106 -0.06 -22.08 -18.38
N ILE A 107 -0.44 -23.19 -17.76
CA ILE A 107 0.49 -24.11 -17.12
C ILE A 107 1.03 -25.05 -18.21
N LEU A 108 2.34 -24.99 -18.43
CA LEU A 108 3.03 -25.74 -19.48
C LEU A 108 3.66 -27.01 -18.90
N HIS A 109 4.37 -26.87 -17.77
CA HIS A 109 5.07 -27.97 -17.11
C HIS A 109 5.04 -27.81 -15.58
N THR A 110 5.17 -28.93 -14.88
CA THR A 110 5.38 -28.94 -13.43
C THR A 110 6.88 -29.07 -13.13
N PRO A 111 7.43 -28.37 -12.12
CA PRO A 111 8.82 -28.55 -11.74
C PRO A 111 9.15 -30.01 -11.42
N MET A 112 10.29 -30.52 -11.90
CA MET A 112 10.71 -31.90 -11.61
C MET A 112 11.15 -32.07 -10.15
N THR A 113 11.59 -30.98 -9.52
CA THR A 113 12.02 -30.95 -8.13
C THR A 113 11.39 -29.76 -7.43
N ARG A 114 11.29 -29.84 -6.10
CA ARG A 114 10.68 -28.79 -5.28
C ARG A 114 11.36 -27.44 -5.54
N VAL A 115 10.56 -26.40 -5.76
CA VAL A 115 11.03 -25.01 -5.88
C VAL A 115 11.21 -24.43 -4.48
N THR A 116 12.41 -23.95 -4.18
CA THR A 116 12.77 -23.34 -2.89
C THR A 116 13.01 -21.84 -2.98
N SER A 117 13.27 -21.34 -4.19
CA SER A 117 13.57 -19.94 -4.42
C SER A 117 13.05 -19.45 -5.78
N ILE A 118 12.62 -18.20 -5.82
CA ILE A 118 12.06 -17.54 -6.99
C ILE A 118 12.85 -16.26 -7.24
N GLY A 119 13.28 -16.04 -8.47
CA GLY A 119 13.97 -14.84 -8.91
C GLY A 119 13.04 -14.06 -9.82
N LEU A 120 12.93 -12.75 -9.61
CA LEU A 120 12.24 -11.86 -10.55
C LEU A 120 13.31 -11.15 -11.39
N ASP A 121 13.16 -11.13 -12.71
CA ASP A 121 14.12 -10.40 -13.57
C ASP A 121 13.94 -8.88 -13.51
N TRP A 122 12.86 -8.41 -12.89
CA TRP A 122 12.65 -7.01 -12.52
C TRP A 122 13.00 -6.78 -11.04
N GLY A 123 13.90 -5.84 -10.77
CA GLY A 123 14.33 -5.51 -9.42
C GLY A 123 13.28 -4.71 -8.64
N PRO A 124 13.20 -4.85 -7.30
CA PRO A 124 12.43 -3.93 -6.47
C PRO A 124 13.00 -2.51 -6.61
N GLY A 125 12.26 -1.63 -7.27
CA GLY A 125 12.65 -0.23 -7.48
C GLY A 125 13.02 0.17 -8.92
N SER A 126 12.89 -0.73 -9.91
CA SER A 126 13.13 -0.37 -11.32
C SER A 126 12.10 0.60 -11.92
N GLY A 127 11.05 0.97 -11.19
CA GLY A 127 9.96 1.83 -11.67
C GLY A 127 9.02 1.14 -12.69
N SER A 128 9.48 0.06 -13.29
CA SER A 128 8.86 -0.75 -14.35
C SER A 128 8.43 -2.12 -13.82
N VAL A 129 7.65 -2.14 -12.74
CA VAL A 129 7.20 -3.41 -12.14
C VAL A 129 5.70 -3.51 -12.29
N PRO A 130 5.16 -4.56 -12.95
CA PRO A 130 3.74 -4.83 -12.90
C PRO A 130 3.31 -4.90 -11.44
N LYS A 131 2.21 -4.23 -11.11
CA LYS A 131 1.64 -4.30 -9.75
C LYS A 131 1.36 -5.77 -9.45
N THR A 132 1.58 -6.16 -8.22
CA THR A 132 1.47 -7.58 -7.85
C THR A 132 0.02 -8.00 -7.74
N VAL A 133 -0.88 -7.04 -7.49
CA VAL A 133 -2.32 -7.25 -7.39
C VAL A 133 -3.05 -6.14 -8.14
N TYR A 134 -3.95 -6.50 -9.05
CA TYR A 134 -4.94 -5.60 -9.65
C TYR A 134 -6.35 -6.13 -9.36
N ARG A 135 -7.16 -5.37 -8.63
CA ARG A 135 -8.55 -5.73 -8.30
C ARG A 135 -9.50 -5.06 -9.27
N MET A 136 -10.38 -5.85 -9.87
CA MET A 136 -11.36 -5.42 -10.85
C MET A 136 -12.77 -5.40 -10.25
N GLY A 137 -13.52 -4.37 -10.59
CA GLY A 137 -14.95 -4.27 -10.36
C GLY A 137 -15.76 -4.93 -11.49
N SER A 138 -17.03 -4.58 -11.58
CA SER A 138 -17.88 -4.99 -12.70
C SER A 138 -17.35 -4.43 -14.03
N GLY A 139 -17.47 -5.20 -15.11
CA GLY A 139 -17.13 -4.71 -16.45
C GLY A 139 -15.63 -4.46 -16.66
N ARG A 140 -14.74 -5.20 -15.97
CA ARG A 140 -13.27 -5.10 -16.11
C ARG A 140 -12.68 -3.74 -15.68
N GLN A 141 -13.44 -2.96 -14.92
CA GLN A 141 -12.97 -1.69 -14.36
C GLN A 141 -11.94 -1.95 -13.27
N LEU A 142 -10.82 -1.24 -13.30
CA LEU A 142 -9.77 -1.32 -12.29
C LEU A 142 -10.15 -0.47 -11.06
N ASP A 143 -10.47 -1.15 -9.96
CA ASP A 143 -10.88 -0.52 -8.70
C ASP A 143 -9.65 -0.06 -7.89
N SER A 144 -8.68 -0.96 -7.73
CA SER A 144 -7.46 -0.72 -6.96
C SER A 144 -6.31 -1.61 -7.45
N PHE A 145 -5.08 -1.24 -7.08
CA PHE A 145 -3.88 -2.03 -7.32
C PHE A 145 -2.91 -1.88 -6.14
N GLU A 146 -2.17 -2.94 -5.84
CA GLU A 146 -1.27 -3.01 -4.68
C GLU A 146 0.10 -3.58 -5.10
N ASN A 147 1.14 -3.18 -4.36
CA ASN A 147 2.51 -3.70 -4.48
C ASN A 147 2.80 -4.61 -3.26
N SER A 148 2.19 -5.78 -3.23
CA SER A 148 2.43 -6.85 -2.27
C SER A 148 2.92 -8.10 -3.00
N ILE A 149 4.24 -8.33 -3.06
CA ILE A 149 4.78 -9.61 -3.56
C ILE A 149 4.58 -10.63 -2.43
N PRO A 150 3.70 -11.64 -2.56
CA PRO A 150 3.66 -12.72 -1.59
C PRO A 150 4.93 -13.58 -1.73
N PHE A 151 5.30 -14.29 -0.66
CA PHE A 151 6.53 -15.08 -0.59
C PHE A 151 7.83 -14.25 -0.68
N GLN A 152 7.87 -13.05 -0.08
CA GLN A 152 9.11 -12.24 -0.02
C GLN A 152 10.34 -13.04 0.44
N GLU A 153 10.14 -14.03 1.30
CA GLU A 153 11.18 -14.93 1.80
C GLU A 153 11.80 -15.84 0.74
N MET A 154 11.04 -16.18 -0.31
CA MET A 154 11.52 -16.98 -1.44
C MET A 154 12.10 -16.13 -2.56
N ILE A 155 11.83 -14.83 -2.57
CA ILE A 155 12.37 -13.93 -3.59
C ILE A 155 13.86 -13.73 -3.32
N VAL A 156 14.68 -14.37 -4.16
CA VAL A 156 16.14 -14.26 -4.11
C VAL A 156 16.66 -13.55 -5.35
N ASP A 157 17.98 -13.42 -5.42
CA ASP A 157 18.64 -12.90 -6.61
C ASP A 157 18.36 -13.81 -7.81
N SER A 158 17.95 -13.22 -8.93
CA SER A 158 17.60 -13.96 -10.15
C SER A 158 18.72 -14.87 -10.64
N SER A 159 19.99 -14.55 -10.33
CA SER A 159 21.17 -15.35 -10.67
C SER A 159 21.29 -16.67 -9.91
N ILE A 160 20.59 -16.86 -8.79
CA ILE A 160 20.67 -18.09 -7.98
C ILE A 160 19.32 -18.79 -7.74
N ALA A 161 18.21 -18.24 -8.26
CA ALA A 161 16.89 -18.79 -8.02
C ALA A 161 16.65 -20.13 -8.75
N ASP A 162 15.86 -21.02 -8.14
CA ASP A 162 15.38 -22.24 -8.80
C ASP A 162 14.46 -21.89 -9.97
N VAL A 163 13.56 -20.93 -9.78
CA VAL A 163 12.63 -20.46 -10.81
C VAL A 163 12.90 -19.00 -11.10
N LEU A 164 13.11 -18.67 -12.38
CA LEU A 164 13.16 -17.29 -12.86
C LEU A 164 11.81 -16.90 -13.42
N VAL A 165 11.30 -15.78 -12.97
CA VAL A 165 10.10 -15.15 -13.51
C VAL A 165 10.55 -13.94 -14.31
N SER A 166 10.38 -14.04 -15.63
CA SER A 166 10.67 -12.94 -16.54
C SER A 166 9.40 -12.19 -16.91
N HIS A 167 9.49 -10.87 -17.06
CA HIS A 167 8.39 -10.06 -17.59
C HIS A 167 8.71 -9.50 -18.97
N GLN A 168 7.67 -9.37 -19.79
CA GLN A 168 7.71 -8.67 -21.06
C GLN A 168 6.47 -7.78 -21.17
N ALA A 169 6.66 -6.49 -21.42
CA ALA A 169 5.59 -5.55 -21.73
C ALA A 169 5.46 -5.39 -23.25
N SER A 170 4.23 -5.23 -23.75
CA SER A 170 3.98 -4.92 -25.17
C SER A 170 4.53 -3.56 -25.59
N ASP A 171 4.61 -2.62 -24.65
CA ASP A 171 5.19 -1.28 -24.85
C ASP A 171 6.06 -0.89 -23.62
N PRO A 172 7.37 -1.15 -23.65
CA PRO A 172 8.28 -0.83 -22.54
C PRO A 172 8.48 0.67 -22.30
N GLU A 173 8.20 1.54 -23.27
CA GLU A 173 8.29 2.99 -23.06
C GLU A 173 7.06 3.51 -22.32
N GLU A 174 5.88 2.95 -22.62
CA GLU A 174 4.65 3.25 -21.89
C GLU A 174 4.77 2.85 -20.41
N GLU A 175 5.45 1.74 -20.10
CA GLU A 175 5.69 1.28 -18.73
C GLU A 175 6.46 2.31 -17.87
N LYS A 176 7.31 3.14 -18.48
CA LYS A 176 8.06 4.19 -17.78
C LYS A 176 7.20 5.41 -17.45
N MET A 177 6.00 5.54 -18.03
CA MET A 177 5.12 6.65 -17.74
C MET A 177 4.50 6.54 -16.35
N ALA A 178 4.10 7.67 -15.76
CA ALA A 178 3.40 7.64 -14.48
C ALA A 178 2.08 6.86 -14.61
N PRO A 179 1.68 6.03 -13.62
CA PRO A 179 0.54 5.13 -13.74
C PRO A 179 -0.74 5.77 -14.29
N ARG A 180 -1.07 7.00 -13.89
CA ARG A 180 -2.28 7.69 -14.36
C ARG A 180 -2.32 7.99 -15.87
N TYR A 181 -1.20 7.87 -16.57
CA TYR A 181 -1.06 8.14 -18.01
C TYR A 181 -0.79 6.90 -18.84
N GLN A 182 -0.44 5.77 -18.20
CA GLN A 182 -0.15 4.53 -18.90
C GLN A 182 -1.40 4.04 -19.63
N LYS A 183 -1.31 3.99 -20.96
CA LYS A 183 -2.31 3.40 -21.85
C LYS A 183 -2.28 1.87 -21.71
N LEU A 184 -2.94 1.19 -22.64
CA LEU A 184 -2.96 -0.26 -22.75
C LEU A 184 -1.54 -0.85 -22.83
N ILE A 185 -1.17 -1.60 -21.81
CA ILE A 185 0.02 -2.45 -21.78
C ILE A 185 -0.43 -3.90 -21.58
N VAL A 186 0.07 -4.78 -22.43
CA VAL A 186 -0.07 -6.24 -22.27
C VAL A 186 1.21 -6.76 -21.63
N TYR A 187 1.08 -7.35 -20.45
CA TYR A 187 2.18 -7.99 -19.73
C TYR A 187 2.14 -9.49 -19.98
N THR A 188 3.30 -10.07 -20.27
CA THR A 188 3.53 -11.51 -20.31
C THR A 188 4.57 -11.87 -19.26
N LEU A 189 4.16 -12.67 -18.28
CA LEU A 189 5.05 -13.25 -17.29
C LEU A 189 5.38 -14.68 -17.67
N THR A 190 6.64 -15.08 -17.58
CA THR A 190 7.08 -16.45 -17.84
C THR A 190 7.86 -16.97 -16.65
N ALA A 191 7.37 -18.05 -16.03
CA ALA A 191 8.09 -18.78 -15.01
C ALA A 191 8.90 -19.90 -15.67
N THR A 192 10.22 -19.90 -15.48
CA THR A 192 11.16 -20.88 -16.03
C THR A 192 11.94 -21.54 -14.91
N ASP A 193 11.96 -22.86 -14.85
CA ASP A 193 12.84 -23.60 -13.94
C ASP A 193 14.27 -23.47 -14.48
N ARG A 194 15.16 -22.86 -13.70
CA ARG A 194 16.54 -22.58 -14.10
C ARG A 194 17.43 -23.82 -14.05
N ARG A 195 17.00 -24.87 -13.36
CA ARG A 195 17.80 -26.09 -13.16
C ARG A 195 17.83 -26.93 -14.45
N ASP A 196 16.74 -26.92 -15.20
CA ASP A 196 16.58 -27.65 -16.46
C ASP A 196 16.23 -26.75 -17.67
N GLY A 197 15.94 -25.47 -17.44
CA GLY A 197 15.57 -24.50 -18.47
C GLY A 197 14.12 -24.60 -18.96
N ILE A 198 13.29 -25.42 -18.32
CA ILE A 198 11.91 -25.69 -18.76
C ILE A 198 10.99 -24.54 -18.37
N LYS A 199 10.17 -24.08 -19.32
CA LYS A 199 9.09 -23.13 -19.04
C LYS A 199 7.96 -23.85 -18.28
N LEU A 200 7.71 -23.40 -17.06
CA LEU A 200 6.70 -23.95 -16.17
C LEU A 200 5.32 -23.40 -16.49
N ALA A 201 5.21 -22.08 -16.58
CA ALA A 201 3.95 -21.42 -16.83
C ALA A 201 4.14 -20.04 -17.47
N THR A 202 3.11 -19.58 -18.17
CA THR A 202 2.99 -18.19 -18.63
C THR A 202 1.71 -17.57 -18.10
N MET A 203 1.75 -16.27 -17.86
CA MET A 203 0.56 -15.47 -17.54
C MET A 203 0.55 -14.22 -18.39
N THR A 204 -0.51 -14.05 -19.17
CA THR A 204 -0.73 -12.86 -19.98
C THR A 204 -1.88 -12.07 -19.40
N PHE A 205 -1.70 -10.77 -19.17
CA PHE A 205 -2.75 -9.88 -18.70
C PHE A 205 -2.59 -8.49 -19.31
N ALA A 206 -3.68 -7.74 -19.40
CA ALA A 206 -3.67 -6.40 -20.00
C ALA A 206 -4.19 -5.37 -18.99
N VAL A 207 -3.56 -4.20 -18.98
CA VAL A 207 -3.93 -3.08 -18.09
C VAL A 207 -3.90 -1.80 -18.90
N ASP A 208 -4.98 -1.03 -18.85
CA ASP A 208 -5.05 0.35 -19.34
C ASP A 208 -5.34 1.25 -18.14
N MET A 209 -4.30 1.87 -17.59
CA MET A 209 -4.43 2.68 -16.37
C MET A 209 -5.10 4.02 -16.65
N ALA A 210 -4.91 4.58 -17.84
CA ALA A 210 -5.55 5.81 -18.29
C ALA A 210 -7.08 5.66 -18.37
N LYS A 211 -7.56 4.49 -18.83
CA LYS A 211 -9.00 4.15 -18.87
C LYS A 211 -9.49 3.41 -17.62
N ARG A 212 -8.57 3.06 -16.70
CA ARG A 212 -8.84 2.21 -15.53
C ARG A 212 -9.52 0.91 -15.91
N GLN A 213 -8.93 0.15 -16.83
CA GLN A 213 -9.43 -1.15 -17.26
C GLN A 213 -8.33 -2.21 -17.08
N ALA A 214 -8.70 -3.44 -16.76
CA ALA A 214 -7.78 -4.57 -16.70
C ALA A 214 -8.46 -5.90 -17.06
N CYS A 215 -7.72 -6.85 -17.60
CA CYS A 215 -8.21 -8.20 -17.88
C CYS A 215 -7.08 -9.24 -17.81
N GLY A 216 -7.45 -10.52 -17.70
CA GLY A 216 -6.51 -11.60 -17.35
C GLY A 216 -6.53 -11.98 -15.88
N ALA A 217 -7.70 -11.86 -15.22
CA ALA A 217 -7.88 -12.30 -13.84
C ALA A 217 -7.53 -13.79 -13.71
N ASN A 218 -6.64 -14.14 -12.78
CA ASN A 218 -6.34 -15.53 -12.43
C ASN A 218 -7.01 -15.97 -11.13
N THR A 219 -7.64 -15.05 -10.42
CA THR A 219 -8.56 -15.30 -9.30
C THR A 219 -9.85 -14.51 -9.51
N LYS A 220 -10.80 -14.59 -8.56
CA LYS A 220 -12.09 -13.89 -8.66
C LYS A 220 -11.87 -12.38 -8.76
N ASN A 221 -12.05 -11.85 -9.98
CA ASN A 221 -11.86 -10.45 -10.33
C ASN A 221 -10.51 -9.85 -9.92
N THR A 222 -9.47 -10.67 -9.79
CA THR A 222 -8.14 -10.17 -9.41
C THR A 222 -7.05 -10.78 -10.28
N ILE A 223 -6.13 -9.94 -10.74
CA ILE A 223 -4.85 -10.35 -11.33
C ILE A 223 -3.87 -10.39 -10.18
N ASP A 224 -3.45 -11.58 -9.77
CA ASP A 224 -2.63 -11.83 -8.58
C ASP A 224 -1.35 -12.57 -8.97
N LEU A 225 -0.22 -11.87 -8.95
CA LEU A 225 1.08 -12.45 -9.26
C LEU A 225 1.41 -13.64 -8.33
N GLY A 226 1.05 -13.54 -7.06
CA GLY A 226 1.29 -14.60 -6.08
C GLY A 226 0.58 -15.90 -6.40
N GLU A 227 -0.68 -15.79 -6.81
CA GLU A 227 -1.44 -16.94 -7.24
C GLU A 227 -0.83 -17.56 -8.50
N PHE A 228 -0.37 -16.75 -9.46
CA PHE A 228 0.36 -17.25 -10.63
C PHE A 228 1.61 -18.02 -10.22
N LEU A 229 2.44 -17.46 -9.34
CA LEU A 229 3.65 -18.14 -8.85
C LEU A 229 3.30 -19.45 -8.14
N ARG A 230 2.27 -19.45 -7.28
CA ARG A 230 1.82 -20.65 -6.57
C ARG A 230 1.41 -21.78 -7.52
N GLN A 231 0.71 -21.43 -8.60
CA GLN A 231 0.30 -22.38 -9.64
C GLN A 231 1.51 -22.85 -10.47
N ALA A 232 2.36 -21.91 -10.89
CA ALA A 232 3.52 -22.18 -11.74
C ALA A 232 4.56 -23.09 -11.07
N THR A 233 4.80 -22.89 -9.78
CA THR A 233 5.80 -23.66 -9.03
C THR A 233 5.23 -24.94 -8.42
N VAL A 234 3.94 -25.26 -8.69
CA VAL A 234 3.17 -26.32 -8.04
C VAL A 234 3.55 -26.40 -6.58
N PHE A 235 3.14 -25.39 -5.82
CA PHE A 235 3.31 -25.38 -4.38
C PHE A 235 2.40 -26.47 -3.79
N GLN A 236 2.76 -27.74 -3.97
CA GLN A 236 2.19 -28.84 -3.21
C GLN A 236 2.66 -28.61 -1.79
N GLY A 237 1.82 -27.93 -1.02
CA GLY A 237 1.78 -28.01 0.44
C GLY A 237 1.44 -29.43 0.91
N GLN A 238 2.08 -30.45 0.34
CA GLN A 238 2.16 -31.76 0.95
C GLN A 238 3.35 -31.72 1.91
N ASN A 239 3.03 -31.44 3.18
CA ASN A 239 3.78 -31.87 4.36
C ASN A 239 5.22 -31.41 4.56
N ALA A 240 5.78 -30.53 3.74
CA ALA A 240 6.81 -29.64 4.26
C ALA A 240 6.09 -28.71 5.22
N SER A 241 6.04 -29.10 6.50
CA SER A 241 5.59 -28.22 7.59
C SER A 241 6.13 -26.83 7.26
N PRO A 242 5.27 -25.82 6.99
CA PRO A 242 5.74 -24.50 6.62
C PRO A 242 6.82 -24.20 7.64
N ARG A 243 8.06 -23.93 7.17
CA ARG A 243 9.22 -23.73 8.05
C ARG A 243 8.69 -22.78 9.10
N GLN A 244 8.44 -23.29 10.31
CA GLN A 244 7.46 -22.65 11.18
C GLN A 244 8.17 -21.39 11.60
N LEU A 245 7.85 -20.29 10.92
CA LEU A 245 8.42 -19.00 11.24
C LEU A 245 8.17 -18.86 12.73
N PRO A 246 9.20 -18.53 13.52
CA PRO A 246 9.05 -18.34 14.94
C PRO A 246 7.80 -17.52 15.15
N LEU A 247 6.81 -18.11 15.84
CA LEU A 247 5.55 -17.44 16.08
C LEU A 247 5.87 -16.06 16.64
N ILE A 248 5.39 -15.00 15.99
CA ILE A 248 5.57 -13.64 16.50
C ILE A 248 4.96 -13.62 17.90
N ARG A 249 5.79 -13.38 18.91
CA ARG A 249 5.33 -13.35 20.30
C ARG A 249 5.01 -11.93 20.69
N ASP A 250 3.78 -11.68 21.12
CA ASP A 250 3.47 -10.44 21.81
C ASP A 250 4.20 -10.42 23.17
N VAL A 251 4.99 -9.38 23.41
CA VAL A 251 5.71 -9.15 24.66
C VAL A 251 5.26 -7.84 25.29
N ALA A 252 5.15 -7.82 26.61
CA ALA A 252 4.87 -6.60 27.36
C ALA A 252 6.18 -5.89 27.72
N LEU A 253 6.23 -4.58 27.53
CA LEU A 253 7.35 -3.76 27.99
C LEU A 253 7.23 -3.51 29.50
N GLU A 254 8.31 -3.77 30.22
CA GLU A 254 8.52 -3.33 31.58
C GLU A 254 9.26 -1.99 31.57
N VAL A 255 8.64 -0.95 32.11
CA VAL A 255 9.26 0.38 32.24
C VAL A 255 10.06 0.42 33.54
N LEU A 256 11.38 0.55 33.43
CA LEU A 256 12.31 0.57 34.56
C LEU A 256 12.50 1.98 35.12
N GLU A 257 12.70 2.94 34.22
CA GLU A 257 12.96 4.34 34.56
C GLU A 257 12.20 5.22 33.57
N THR A 258 11.65 6.34 34.05
CA THR A 258 11.01 7.36 33.21
C THR A 258 11.52 8.73 33.63
N GLU A 259 11.99 9.50 32.66
CA GLU A 259 12.44 10.87 32.82
C GLU A 259 11.66 11.76 31.85
N THR A 260 10.89 12.70 32.39
CA THR A 260 10.14 13.69 31.61
C THR A 260 10.81 15.06 31.76
N TYR A 261 11.09 15.73 30.65
CA TYR A 261 11.79 17.01 30.64
C TYR A 261 10.80 18.17 30.64
N LEU A 262 10.86 19.00 31.69
CA LEU A 262 10.12 20.26 31.82
C LEU A 262 11.08 21.38 32.27
N PRO A 263 11.50 22.29 31.37
CA PRO A 263 11.11 22.41 29.96
C PRO A 263 11.68 21.27 29.09
N VAL A 264 11.14 21.13 27.87
CA VAL A 264 11.59 20.14 26.88
C VAL A 264 13.10 20.28 26.63
N ARG A 265 13.84 19.17 26.69
CA ARG A 265 15.29 19.17 26.46
C ARG A 265 15.56 19.34 24.97
N LYS A 266 16.34 20.34 24.60
CA LYS A 266 16.82 20.54 23.22
C LYS A 266 18.21 19.93 23.06
N ILE A 267 18.38 19.17 22.01
CA ILE A 267 19.62 18.50 21.63
C ILE A 267 19.96 18.96 20.22
N SER A 268 21.18 19.44 20.00
CA SER A 268 21.61 19.88 18.67
C SER A 268 21.75 18.69 17.70
N GLY A 269 21.77 18.96 16.39
CA GLY A 269 21.97 17.90 15.39
C GLY A 269 23.24 17.06 15.61
N ASP A 270 24.36 17.69 15.98
CA ASP A 270 25.62 17.00 16.25
C ASP A 270 25.55 16.15 17.52
N GLU A 271 24.94 16.67 18.58
CA GLU A 271 24.71 15.90 19.81
C GLU A 271 23.78 14.72 19.54
N TRP A 272 22.71 14.91 18.76
CA TRP A 272 21.81 13.82 18.36
C TRP A 272 22.53 12.76 17.53
N GLN A 273 23.34 13.17 16.56
CA GLN A 273 24.12 12.24 15.74
C GLN A 273 25.03 11.37 16.61
N ASN A 274 25.71 11.98 17.59
CA ASN A 274 26.57 11.24 18.53
C ASN A 274 25.80 10.31 19.48
N LEU A 275 24.56 10.65 19.82
CA LEU A 275 23.71 9.85 20.72
C LEU A 275 22.98 8.70 20.01
N ALA A 276 22.51 8.94 18.79
CA ALA A 276 21.63 8.01 18.06
C ALA A 276 22.37 7.10 17.08
N TRP A 277 23.61 7.45 16.70
CA TRP A 277 24.42 6.67 15.77
C TRP A 277 25.61 6.01 16.46
N ASP A 278 25.68 4.68 16.35
CA ASP A 278 26.83 3.90 16.78
C ASP A 278 27.61 3.44 15.53
N ALA A 279 28.70 4.15 15.24
CA ALA A 279 29.56 3.86 14.09
C ALA A 279 30.14 2.43 14.15
N ARG A 280 30.52 1.96 15.35
CA ARG A 280 31.11 0.63 15.54
C ARG A 280 30.10 -0.47 15.21
N ARG A 281 28.87 -0.36 15.70
CA ARG A 281 27.79 -1.32 15.39
C ARG A 281 27.37 -1.25 13.93
N THR A 282 27.38 -0.05 13.33
CA THR A 282 27.10 0.13 11.89
C THR A 282 28.11 -0.63 11.04
N ASP A 283 29.40 -0.46 11.32
CA ASP A 283 30.49 -1.17 10.65
C ASP A 283 30.38 -2.69 10.85
N LEU A 284 30.02 -3.11 12.06
CA LEU A 284 29.83 -4.52 12.37
C LEU A 284 28.65 -5.11 11.59
N CYS A 285 27.54 -4.38 11.45
CA CYS A 285 26.44 -4.81 10.60
C CYS A 285 26.82 -4.95 9.13
N GLN A 286 27.65 -4.05 8.61
CA GLN A 286 28.13 -4.15 7.24
C GLN A 286 28.99 -5.41 7.03
N LYS A 287 29.75 -5.81 8.05
CA LYS A 287 30.59 -7.02 8.03
C LYS A 287 29.76 -8.30 8.21
N MET A 288 28.86 -8.34 9.18
CA MET A 288 28.07 -9.54 9.52
C MET A 288 26.93 -9.78 8.52
N ALA A 289 26.34 -8.71 8.01
CA ALA A 289 25.22 -8.78 7.10
C ALA A 289 25.36 -7.72 5.99
N PRO A 290 26.24 -7.92 5.01
CA PRO A 290 26.34 -7.01 3.88
C PRO A 290 25.05 -7.02 3.03
N GLN A 291 24.76 -5.89 2.41
CA GLN A 291 23.69 -5.81 1.41
C GLN A 291 24.01 -6.71 0.23
N VAL A 292 22.99 -7.36 -0.34
CA VAL A 292 23.15 -8.20 -1.54
C VAL A 292 23.56 -7.34 -2.74
N SER A 293 23.01 -6.14 -2.85
CA SER A 293 23.36 -5.13 -3.85
C SER A 293 23.12 -3.72 -3.28
N ARG A 294 23.76 -2.71 -3.90
CA ARG A 294 23.63 -1.31 -3.46
C ARG A 294 22.16 -0.88 -3.49
N GLY A 295 21.64 -0.44 -2.35
CA GLY A 295 20.25 0.00 -2.21
C GLY A 295 19.24 -1.13 -1.93
N SER A 296 19.66 -2.40 -1.95
CA SER A 296 18.78 -3.50 -1.58
C SER A 296 18.49 -3.51 -0.08
N LEU A 297 17.22 -3.76 0.26
CA LEU A 297 16.80 -4.08 1.63
C LEU A 297 17.21 -5.51 2.03
N GLN A 298 17.53 -6.36 1.05
CA GLN A 298 18.01 -7.71 1.31
C GLN A 298 19.47 -7.69 1.76
N ARG A 299 19.74 -8.46 2.81
CA ARG A 299 21.08 -8.69 3.33
C ARG A 299 21.37 -10.18 3.39
N ARG A 300 22.61 -10.55 3.10
CA ARG A 300 23.13 -11.92 3.26
C ARG A 300 23.92 -12.01 4.55
N PHE A 301 23.90 -13.15 5.22
CA PHE A 301 24.72 -13.37 6.40
C PHE A 301 26.14 -13.76 5.98
N ALA A 302 27.16 -13.02 6.41
CA ALA A 302 28.54 -13.24 6.00
C ALA A 302 29.09 -14.58 6.52
N SER A 303 28.59 -15.06 7.66
CA SER A 303 28.97 -16.35 8.25
C SER A 303 28.15 -17.53 7.72
N ASP A 304 27.13 -17.29 6.89
CA ASP A 304 26.38 -18.39 6.26
C ASP A 304 27.19 -19.01 5.11
N SER A 305 27.79 -20.18 5.38
CA SER A 305 28.59 -20.92 4.41
C SER A 305 27.80 -21.36 3.17
N THR A 306 26.47 -21.46 3.27
CA THR A 306 25.62 -21.83 2.13
C THR A 306 25.35 -20.65 1.19
N GLY A 307 25.48 -19.41 1.69
CA GLY A 307 25.10 -18.19 0.98
C GLY A 307 23.61 -18.07 0.66
N THR A 308 22.77 -18.94 1.23
CA THR A 308 21.33 -19.02 0.93
C THR A 308 20.48 -18.27 1.95
N LYS A 309 20.97 -18.11 3.19
CA LYS A 309 20.25 -17.40 4.26
C LYS A 309 20.30 -15.90 3.99
N ARG A 310 19.13 -15.29 4.03
CA ARG A 310 18.93 -13.86 3.79
C ARG A 310 17.96 -13.31 4.82
N MET A 311 18.10 -12.02 5.10
CA MET A 311 17.09 -11.25 5.82
C MET A 311 16.70 -10.01 5.02
N VAL A 312 15.49 -9.52 5.27
CA VAL A 312 14.98 -8.29 4.68
C VAL A 312 14.97 -7.22 5.76
N ASN A 313 15.79 -6.19 5.61
CA ASN A 313 15.73 -5.02 6.48
C ASN A 313 14.56 -4.13 6.07
N ARG A 314 13.38 -4.38 6.65
CA ARG A 314 12.13 -3.68 6.35
C ARG A 314 12.13 -2.28 6.99
N GLN A 315 12.69 -1.28 6.29
CA GLN A 315 12.58 0.16 6.59
C GLN A 315 12.50 0.55 8.10
N GLY A 316 13.51 0.16 8.87
CA GLY A 316 13.61 0.54 10.28
C GLY A 316 15.05 0.61 10.73
N PHE A 317 15.39 -0.09 11.80
CA PHE A 317 16.76 -0.13 12.31
C PHE A 317 17.38 -1.52 12.19
N MET A 318 18.71 -1.53 12.15
CA MET A 318 19.51 -2.74 12.22
C MET A 318 20.66 -2.49 13.19
N LEU A 319 20.87 -3.43 14.10
CA LEU A 319 21.91 -3.38 15.11
C LEU A 319 22.63 -4.73 15.13
N CYS A 320 23.94 -4.69 15.26
CA CYS A 320 24.75 -5.89 15.27
C CYS A 320 25.79 -5.77 16.36
N ASP A 321 25.94 -6.84 17.12
CA ASP A 321 27.01 -7.02 18.09
C ASP A 321 27.52 -8.47 18.02
N SER A 322 28.33 -8.87 18.99
CA SER A 322 28.87 -10.22 19.04
C SER A 322 27.83 -11.31 19.32
N GLU A 323 26.67 -10.96 19.90
CA GLU A 323 25.62 -11.91 20.25
C GLU A 323 24.62 -12.14 19.12
N GLY A 324 24.49 -11.19 18.18
CA GLY A 324 23.63 -11.38 17.03
C GLY A 324 23.35 -10.13 16.22
N ILE A 325 22.32 -10.24 15.39
CA ILE A 325 21.83 -9.19 14.52
C ILE A 325 20.36 -8.95 14.86
N TRP A 326 20.01 -7.73 15.20
CA TRP A 326 18.63 -7.29 15.42
C TRP A 326 18.16 -6.44 14.26
N THR A 327 16.95 -6.73 13.79
CA THR A 327 16.20 -5.86 12.89
C THR A 327 14.92 -5.44 13.60
N GLY A 328 14.46 -4.23 13.33
CA GLY A 328 13.19 -3.77 13.88
C GLY A 328 12.46 -2.87 12.93
N THR A 329 11.13 -2.97 12.96
CA THR A 329 10.21 -2.20 12.13
C THR A 329 9.12 -1.59 13.01
N TYR A 330 8.70 -0.39 12.67
CA TYR A 330 7.55 0.25 13.30
C TYR A 330 6.31 -0.13 12.48
N ALA A 331 5.64 -1.21 12.90
CA ALA A 331 4.58 -1.88 12.15
C ALA A 331 3.20 -1.36 12.58
N GLY A 332 2.38 -0.92 11.62
CA GLY A 332 0.99 -0.50 11.86
C GLY A 332 0.35 0.04 10.59
N GLU A 333 -0.99 0.02 10.53
CA GLU A 333 -1.73 0.86 9.57
C GLU A 333 -1.29 2.31 9.82
N PHE A 334 -0.61 2.92 8.85
CA PHE A 334 0.03 4.25 8.98
C PHE A 334 1.24 4.34 9.92
N GLY A 335 1.89 3.21 10.25
CA GLY A 335 3.14 3.19 11.02
C GLY A 335 2.98 3.59 12.49
N LYS A 336 1.82 3.34 13.09
CA LYS A 336 1.55 3.66 14.50
C LYS A 336 1.14 2.45 15.30
N GLY A 337 1.75 2.30 16.47
CA GLY A 337 1.22 1.58 17.61
C GLY A 337 1.88 0.25 17.94
N LYS A 338 2.66 -0.35 17.03
CA LYS A 338 3.39 -1.59 17.31
C LYS A 338 4.82 -1.54 16.76
N VAL A 339 5.71 -2.19 17.48
CA VAL A 339 7.07 -2.46 17.03
C VAL A 339 7.23 -3.96 16.86
N GLU A 340 7.79 -4.38 15.72
CA GLU A 340 8.16 -5.76 15.44
C GLU A 340 9.68 -5.86 15.39
N LEU A 341 10.25 -6.81 16.13
CA LEU A 341 11.70 -6.98 16.28
C LEU A 341 12.08 -8.43 16.06
N GLU A 342 13.13 -8.64 15.29
CA GLU A 342 13.66 -9.96 14.93
C GLU A 342 15.12 -10.03 15.42
N LYS A 343 15.53 -11.18 15.98
CA LYS A 343 16.91 -11.45 16.36
C LYS A 343 17.43 -12.65 15.58
N TYR A 344 18.58 -12.48 14.93
CA TYR A 344 19.29 -13.51 14.17
C TYR A 344 20.65 -13.82 14.79
N THR A 345 21.12 -15.05 14.64
CA THR A 345 22.53 -15.40 14.85
C THR A 345 23.41 -14.77 13.75
N PRO A 346 24.73 -14.66 13.97
CA PRO A 346 25.67 -14.26 12.91
C PRO A 346 25.60 -15.14 11.66
N GLU A 347 25.25 -16.41 11.80
CA GLU A 347 25.08 -17.41 10.73
C GLU A 347 23.71 -17.34 10.05
N GLY A 348 22.84 -16.41 10.46
CA GLY A 348 21.55 -16.18 9.82
C GLY A 348 20.40 -17.05 10.31
N GLU A 349 20.50 -17.61 11.50
CA GLU A 349 19.39 -18.34 12.11
C GLU A 349 18.50 -17.37 12.89
N LEU A 350 17.22 -17.31 12.52
CA LEU A 350 16.25 -16.49 13.24
C LEU A 350 15.96 -17.13 14.61
N LEU A 351 16.37 -16.45 15.68
CA LEU A 351 16.21 -16.93 17.07
C LEU A 351 14.79 -16.70 17.57
N TYR A 352 14.25 -15.50 17.35
CA TYR A 352 12.87 -15.14 17.69
C TYR A 352 12.38 -13.93 16.91
N MET A 353 11.06 -13.78 16.89
CA MET A 353 10.34 -12.57 16.48
C MET A 353 9.42 -12.14 17.62
N VAL A 354 9.48 -10.87 18.01
CA VAL A 354 8.62 -10.31 19.05
C VAL A 354 7.90 -9.08 18.54
N LYS A 355 6.75 -8.82 19.15
CA LYS A 355 5.92 -7.65 18.90
C LYS A 355 5.52 -7.01 20.21
N PHE A 356 5.53 -5.69 20.27
CA PHE A 356 5.05 -4.97 21.46
C PHE A 356 4.38 -3.66 21.08
N ASP A 357 3.51 -3.18 21.97
CA ASP A 357 2.88 -1.86 21.85
C ASP A 357 3.88 -0.74 22.05
N GLU A 358 3.82 0.27 21.19
CA GLU A 358 4.56 1.50 21.40
C GLU A 358 4.15 2.12 22.74
N PRO A 359 5.11 2.52 23.59
CA PRO A 359 4.82 3.33 24.76
C PRO A 359 4.02 4.60 24.39
N SER A 360 3.02 4.94 25.20
CA SER A 360 2.05 6.00 24.94
C SER A 360 2.71 7.31 24.49
N GLU A 361 2.24 7.95 23.42
CA GLU A 361 2.76 9.27 23.03
C GLU A 361 2.52 10.32 24.13
N ILE A 362 3.39 11.35 24.22
CA ILE A 362 3.18 12.52 25.09
C ILE A 362 3.05 13.75 24.19
N GLY A 363 1.84 14.31 24.12
CA GLY A 363 1.53 15.41 23.21
C GLY A 363 1.69 14.97 21.75
N TRP A 364 2.56 15.66 21.00
CA TRP A 364 2.85 15.39 19.59
C TRP A 364 4.23 14.75 19.38
N TYR A 365 4.86 14.22 20.43
CA TYR A 365 6.20 13.66 20.40
C TYR A 365 6.16 12.15 20.12
N HIS A 366 6.49 11.76 18.89
CA HIS A 366 6.61 10.38 18.48
C HIS A 366 7.77 9.67 19.18
N GLY A 367 7.59 8.38 19.45
CA GLY A 367 8.55 7.55 20.16
C GLY A 367 9.40 6.69 19.23
N GLY A 368 10.62 6.35 19.65
CA GLY A 368 11.44 5.36 18.97
C GLY A 368 12.51 4.79 19.88
N ILE A 369 13.06 3.63 19.49
CA ILE A 369 14.19 3.01 20.16
C ILE A 369 15.45 3.83 19.89
N LEU A 370 16.19 4.18 20.95
CA LEU A 370 17.52 4.76 20.80
C LEU A 370 18.53 3.64 20.52
N ASN A 371 18.79 3.38 19.24
CA ASN A 371 19.54 2.21 18.75
C ASN A 371 20.80 1.83 19.56
N PRO A 372 21.70 2.76 19.92
CA PRO A 372 22.92 2.40 20.66
C PRO A 372 22.68 1.81 22.05
N THR A 373 21.48 2.03 22.63
CA THR A 373 21.14 1.54 23.96
C THR A 373 20.61 0.12 23.98
N LEU A 374 20.17 -0.42 22.83
CA LEU A 374 19.58 -1.76 22.75
C LEU A 374 20.64 -2.84 22.96
N ARG A 375 20.40 -3.72 23.93
CA ARG A 375 21.30 -4.80 24.31
C ARG A 375 20.57 -5.93 25.01
N SER A 376 21.05 -7.15 24.78
CA SER A 376 20.70 -8.35 25.54
C SER A 376 21.48 -8.32 26.86
N GLN A 377 20.80 -8.47 27.99
CA GLN A 377 21.40 -8.46 29.32
C GLN A 377 20.56 -9.31 30.28
N ASP A 378 21.18 -10.31 30.91
CA ASP A 378 20.56 -11.15 31.95
C ASP A 378 19.23 -11.82 31.52
N GLY A 379 19.12 -12.17 30.24
CA GLY A 379 17.90 -12.76 29.66
C GLY A 379 16.80 -11.76 29.29
N TYR A 380 17.11 -10.46 29.30
CA TYR A 380 16.22 -9.39 28.90
C TYR A 380 16.80 -8.60 27.73
N LEU A 381 15.94 -8.10 26.84
CA LEU A 381 16.31 -7.05 25.90
C LEU A 381 16.04 -5.71 26.55
N VAL A 382 17.08 -4.93 26.81
CA VAL A 382 17.03 -3.62 27.48
C VAL A 382 17.36 -2.54 26.46
N PHE A 383 16.56 -1.46 26.43
CA PHE A 383 16.80 -0.31 25.56
C PHE A 383 16.16 0.95 26.13
N GLU A 384 16.53 2.10 25.56
CA GLU A 384 15.84 3.36 25.83
C GLU A 384 14.85 3.68 24.71
N TRP A 385 13.68 4.16 25.12
CA TRP A 385 12.63 4.69 24.27
C TRP A 385 12.54 6.21 24.44
N TRP A 386 12.69 6.95 23.34
CA TRP A 386 12.76 8.41 23.37
C TRP A 386 11.60 9.02 22.59
N ASN A 387 10.74 9.78 23.28
CA ASN A 387 9.71 10.61 22.66
C ASN A 387 10.33 11.94 22.23
N ASN A 388 10.52 12.11 20.92
CA ASN A 388 11.15 13.29 20.34
C ASN A 388 10.35 13.89 19.20
N ASN A 389 10.60 15.17 18.93
CA ASN A 389 10.14 15.86 17.74
C ASN A 389 11.35 16.45 17.01
N GLN A 390 11.31 16.44 15.69
CA GLN A 390 12.37 17.02 14.86
C GLN A 390 12.00 18.45 14.48
N SER A 391 12.88 19.40 14.76
CA SER A 391 12.77 20.77 14.30
C SER A 391 14.07 21.20 13.63
N GLY A 392 14.10 21.10 12.30
CA GLY A 392 15.34 21.26 11.54
C GLY A 392 16.35 20.15 11.83
N SER A 393 17.58 20.54 12.19
CA SER A 393 18.63 19.61 12.68
C SER A 393 18.47 19.25 14.15
N ASP A 394 17.71 20.03 14.91
CA ASP A 394 17.62 19.85 16.36
C ASP A 394 16.51 18.86 16.73
N ARG A 395 16.71 18.23 17.88
CA ARG A 395 15.75 17.31 18.48
C ARG A 395 15.24 17.89 19.80
N GLU A 396 13.93 17.89 19.92
CA GLU A 396 13.26 18.24 21.16
C GLU A 396 12.84 16.93 21.86
N ILE A 397 13.44 16.63 23.00
CA ILE A 397 13.19 15.41 23.77
C ILE A 397 12.23 15.72 24.91
N ASN A 398 11.04 15.14 24.86
CA ASN A 398 10.02 15.34 25.88
C ASN A 398 10.14 14.30 27.00
N ARG A 399 10.35 13.03 26.64
CA ARG A 399 10.47 11.93 27.58
C ARG A 399 11.47 10.89 27.11
N ARG A 400 12.23 10.36 28.07
CA ARG A 400 13.10 9.21 27.94
C ARG A 400 12.59 8.12 28.88
N MET A 401 12.50 6.89 28.40
CA MET A 401 12.18 5.73 29.21
C MET A 401 13.24 4.66 29.01
N LYS A 402 13.67 4.03 30.11
CA LYS A 402 14.45 2.80 30.05
C LYS A 402 13.47 1.66 30.19
N VAL A 403 13.40 0.80 29.19
CA VAL A 403 12.44 -0.30 29.13
C VAL A 403 13.16 -1.60 28.91
N ARG A 404 12.50 -2.70 29.27
CA ARG A 404 12.96 -4.04 28.92
C ARG A 404 11.80 -4.98 28.65
N PHE A 405 12.08 -6.10 28.02
CA PHE A 405 11.21 -7.27 28.05
C PHE A 405 12.07 -8.53 28.14
N GLN A 406 11.50 -9.61 28.67
CA GLN A 406 12.22 -10.89 28.77
C GLN A 406 12.40 -11.48 27.36
N GLU A 407 13.64 -11.77 26.96
CA GLU A 407 13.87 -12.40 25.67
C GLU A 407 13.19 -13.77 25.63
N PRO A 408 12.43 -14.09 24.57
CA PRO A 408 11.96 -15.44 24.37
C PRO A 408 13.17 -16.39 24.38
N LEU A 409 13.05 -17.51 25.09
CA LEU A 409 14.00 -18.60 24.90
C LEU A 409 14.06 -18.89 23.39
N ALA A 410 15.27 -18.82 22.85
CA ALA A 410 15.51 -19.16 21.45
C ALA A 410 14.79 -20.48 21.19
N ILE A 411 14.11 -20.57 20.05
CA ILE A 411 13.65 -21.87 19.59
C ILE A 411 14.94 -22.62 19.23
N THR A 412 15.58 -23.23 20.23
CA THR A 412 16.54 -24.29 19.99
C THR A 412 15.70 -25.32 19.27
N SER A 413 15.81 -25.32 17.94
CA SER A 413 15.31 -26.44 17.16
C SER A 413 15.93 -27.65 17.85
N LEU A 414 15.08 -28.44 18.51
CA LEU A 414 15.46 -29.75 18.99
C LEU A 414 15.93 -30.47 17.73
N SER A 415 17.24 -30.43 17.49
CA SER A 415 17.90 -31.11 16.40
C SER A 415 17.57 -32.58 16.59
N ARG A 416 16.66 -33.09 15.76
CA ARG A 416 16.51 -34.52 15.53
C ARG A 416 17.51 -34.95 14.48
#